data_AF-A0A3L6JJG4-F1
#
_entry.id   AF-A0A3L6JJG4-F1
#
_cell.length_a   1.000
_cell.length_b   1.000
_cell.length_c   1.000
_cell.angle_alpha   90.00
_cell.angle_beta   90.00
_cell.angle_gamma   90.00
#
_symmetry.space_group_name_H-M   'P 1'
#
loop_
_entity.id
_entity.type
_entity.pdbx_description
1 polymer ?
#
loop_
_entity_poly.entity_id
_entity_poly.type
_entity_poly.pdbx_seq_one_letter_code
_entity_poly.pdbx_strand_id
1 'polypeptide(L)'
;MINEEVHDALPESVFGIDLENDKYELIYIIWSHSNRLLLQLRVSLEGERPEIESTCDIFPGFEWHERETREMFGIEFKNHPDPRLLLLPDELEGAFPLRKRFQTDRSRLDETGITPPKTPTRTGGANQ
;
A
#
# COMPACT_ATOMS: atom_id res chain seq x y z
N MET A 1 2.75 -27.43 2.88
CA MET A 1 3.06 -26.94 4.24
C MET A 1 2.05 -25.91 4.74
N ILE A 2 1.85 -24.75 4.09
CA ILE A 2 0.86 -23.76 4.58
C ILE A 2 -0.58 -24.32 4.63
N ASN A 3 -1.01 -25.06 3.60
CA ASN A 3 -2.36 -25.64 3.55
C ASN A 3 -2.66 -26.69 4.63
N GLU A 4 -1.65 -27.30 5.26
CA GLU A 4 -1.87 -28.33 6.29
C GLU A 4 -2.02 -27.72 7.69
N GLU A 5 -1.33 -26.62 7.99
CA GLU A 5 -1.44 -25.95 9.29
C GLU A 5 -2.51 -24.85 9.33
N VAL A 6 -2.79 -24.19 8.20
CA VAL A 6 -3.66 -23.02 8.13
C VAL A 6 -4.71 -23.17 7.03
N HIS A 7 -5.42 -24.31 7.05
CA HIS A 7 -6.46 -24.67 6.07
C HIS A 7 -7.66 -23.69 6.02
N ASP A 8 -7.83 -22.87 7.06
CA ASP A 8 -8.90 -21.89 7.19
C ASP A 8 -8.39 -20.43 7.19
N ALA A 9 -7.20 -20.20 6.63
CA ALA A 9 -6.67 -18.86 6.43
C ALA A 9 -7.64 -18.02 5.58
N LEU A 10 -8.08 -16.89 6.13
CA LEU A 10 -8.89 -15.90 5.44
C LEU A 10 -8.10 -14.59 5.24
N PRO A 11 -8.20 -13.97 4.05
CA PRO A 11 -7.62 -12.67 3.80
C PRO A 11 -8.35 -11.59 4.60
N GLU A 12 -7.61 -10.83 5.40
CA GLU A 12 -8.18 -9.71 6.18
C GLU A 12 -7.90 -8.36 5.51
N SER A 13 -6.63 -8.08 5.20
CA SER A 13 -6.25 -6.78 4.63
C SER A 13 -4.90 -6.82 3.92
N VAL A 14 -4.74 -5.96 2.91
CA VAL A 14 -3.45 -5.59 2.32
C VAL A 14 -3.35 -4.07 2.30
N PHE A 15 -2.24 -3.51 2.77
CA PHE A 15 -1.97 -2.08 2.65
C PHE A 15 -0.46 -1.79 2.55
N GLY A 16 -0.15 -0.65 1.94
CA GLY A 16 1.21 -0.15 1.76
C GLY A 16 1.64 0.88 2.82
N ILE A 17 2.94 0.95 3.06
CA ILE A 17 3.62 1.98 3.85
C ILE A 17 4.73 2.59 3.00
N ASP A 18 4.78 3.92 2.89
CA ASP A 18 5.91 4.65 2.27
C ASP A 18 7.01 4.90 3.31
N LEU A 19 8.16 4.26 3.12
CA LEU A 19 9.35 4.36 3.96
C LEU A 19 10.32 5.48 3.51
N GLU A 20 9.90 6.29 2.53
CA GLU A 20 10.67 7.34 1.84
C GLU A 20 11.80 6.82 0.96
N ASN A 21 12.28 7.68 0.04
CA ASN A 21 13.34 7.36 -0.91
C ASN A 21 13.02 6.12 -1.77
N ASP A 22 11.78 6.07 -2.27
CA ASP A 22 11.27 4.99 -3.11
C ASP A 22 11.41 3.60 -2.46
N LYS A 23 11.21 3.54 -1.15
CA LYS A 23 11.10 2.30 -0.38
C LYS A 23 9.69 2.16 0.14
N TYR A 24 9.13 0.99 0.00
CA TYR A 24 7.77 0.68 0.42
C TYR A 24 7.75 -0.62 1.21
N GLU A 25 6.79 -0.73 2.11
CA GLU A 25 6.48 -1.98 2.81
C GLU A 25 5.02 -2.33 2.56
N LEU A 26 4.77 -3.50 1.97
CA LEU A 26 3.45 -4.10 1.86
C LEU A 26 3.22 -4.98 3.08
N ILE A 27 2.04 -4.84 3.66
CA ILE A 27 1.62 -5.65 4.79
C ILE A 27 0.38 -6.43 4.39
N TYR A 28 0.49 -7.76 4.44
CA TYR A 28 -0.64 -8.68 4.28
C TYR A 28 -1.02 -9.20 5.67
N ILE A 29 -2.30 -9.12 5.98
CA ILE A 29 -2.87 -9.65 7.21
C ILE A 29 -3.81 -10.79 6.85
N ILE A 30 -3.57 -11.94 7.47
CA ILE A 30 -4.33 -13.18 7.27
C ILE A 30 -4.72 -13.70 8.65
N TRP A 31 -5.96 -14.15 8.79
CA TRP A 31 -6.47 -14.69 10.04
C TRP A 31 -6.86 -16.16 9.89
N SER A 32 -6.54 -16.97 10.91
CA SER A 32 -6.99 -18.36 11.04
C SER A 32 -7.86 -18.49 12.27
N HIS A 33 -9.12 -18.89 12.08
CA HIS A 33 -10.09 -19.00 13.17
C HIS A 33 -9.83 -20.23 14.05
N SER A 34 -9.48 -21.35 13.42
CA SER A 34 -9.26 -22.64 14.07
C SER A 34 -8.07 -22.58 15.01
N ASN A 35 -7.00 -21.92 14.58
CA ASN A 35 -5.79 -21.73 15.37
C ASN A 35 -5.80 -20.45 16.21
N ARG A 36 -6.79 -19.56 16.00
CA ARG A 36 -6.89 -18.22 16.62
C ARG A 36 -5.61 -17.40 16.42
N LEU A 37 -5.10 -17.42 15.20
CA LEU A 37 -3.78 -16.89 14.88
C LEU A 37 -3.90 -15.79 13.83
N LEU A 38 -3.25 -14.65 14.11
CA LEU A 38 -3.07 -13.55 13.18
C LEU A 38 -1.68 -13.64 12.55
N LEU A 39 -1.63 -13.82 11.24
CA LEU A 39 -0.40 -13.79 10.46
C LEU A 39 -0.25 -12.42 9.83
N GLN A 40 0.95 -11.84 9.99
CA GLN A 40 1.33 -10.61 9.32
C GLN A 40 2.56 -10.88 8.46
N LEU A 41 2.39 -10.79 7.14
CA LEU A 41 3.48 -10.89 6.18
C LEU A 41 3.87 -9.47 5.76
N ARG A 42 5.16 -9.16 5.88
CA ARG A 42 5.75 -7.86 5.49
C ARG A 42 6.67 -8.08 4.31
N VAL A 43 6.46 -7.33 3.24
CA VAL A 43 7.27 -7.40 2.02
C VAL A 43 7.86 -6.03 1.75
N SER A 44 9.20 -5.95 1.72
CA SER A 44 9.90 -4.72 1.36
C SER A 44 10.03 -4.63 -0.16
N LEU A 45 9.67 -3.48 -0.70
CA LEU A 45 9.80 -3.14 -2.12
C LEU A 45 10.64 -1.88 -2.27
N GLU A 46 11.33 -1.75 -3.40
CA GLU A 46 12.17 -0.60 -3.72
C GLU A 46 12.04 -0.19 -5.19
N GLY A 47 12.29 1.10 -5.46
CA GLY A 47 12.26 1.68 -6.80
C GLY A 47 11.07 2.59 -7.03
N GLU A 48 11.15 3.43 -8.07
CA GLU A 48 10.12 4.43 -8.39
C GLU A 48 8.77 3.81 -8.79
N ARG A 49 8.85 2.64 -9.45
CA ARG A 49 7.74 1.78 -9.88
C ARG A 49 7.97 0.37 -9.32
N PRO A 50 7.69 0.15 -8.02
CA PRO A 50 7.87 -1.16 -7.42
C PRO A 50 6.84 -2.15 -7.98
N GLU A 51 7.23 -3.41 -8.11
CA GLU A 51 6.38 -4.47 -8.67
C GLU A 51 6.40 -5.70 -7.76
N ILE A 52 5.28 -6.41 -7.69
CA ILE A 52 5.13 -7.65 -6.93
C ILE A 52 4.15 -8.59 -7.66
N GLU A 53 4.24 -9.90 -7.40
CA GLU A 53 3.21 -10.84 -7.85
C GLU A 53 1.92 -10.64 -7.05
N SER A 54 0.78 -10.63 -7.74
CA SER A 54 -0.55 -10.68 -7.12
C SER A 54 -0.71 -11.96 -6.31
N THR A 55 -1.39 -11.88 -5.18
CA THR A 55 -1.74 -13.02 -4.34
C THR A 55 -3.20 -13.45 -4.50
N CYS A 56 -3.90 -12.88 -5.48
CA CYS A 56 -5.31 -13.16 -5.76
C CYS A 56 -5.58 -14.61 -6.21
N ASP A 57 -4.57 -15.30 -6.73
CA ASP A 57 -4.65 -16.73 -7.08
C ASP A 57 -4.74 -17.63 -5.84
N ILE A 58 -4.12 -17.20 -4.72
CA ILE A 58 -4.18 -17.87 -3.42
C ILE A 58 -5.39 -17.37 -2.63
N PHE A 59 -5.57 -16.05 -2.56
CA PHE A 59 -6.60 -15.37 -1.78
C PHE A 59 -7.40 -14.39 -2.64
N PRO A 60 -8.49 -14.84 -3.28
CA PRO A 60 -9.32 -13.98 -4.14
C PRO A 60 -9.87 -12.72 -3.46
N GLY A 61 -10.00 -12.73 -2.12
CA GLY A 61 -10.45 -11.57 -1.33
C GLY A 61 -9.47 -10.40 -1.31
N PHE A 62 -8.22 -10.58 -1.73
CA PHE A 62 -7.24 -9.49 -1.83
C PHE A 62 -7.39 -8.62 -3.08
N GLU A 63 -8.26 -8.98 -4.04
CA GLU A 63 -8.46 -8.23 -5.30
C GLU A 63 -8.71 -6.73 -5.10
N TRP A 64 -9.56 -6.36 -4.13
CA TRP A 64 -9.86 -4.96 -3.84
C TRP A 64 -8.68 -4.25 -3.18
N HIS A 65 -7.98 -4.95 -2.28
CA HIS A 65 -6.88 -4.40 -1.50
C HIS A 65 -5.63 -4.15 -2.35
N GLU A 66 -5.32 -5.08 -3.27
CA GLU A 66 -4.23 -4.94 -4.23
C GLU A 66 -4.51 -3.80 -5.21
N ARG A 67 -5.76 -3.64 -5.68
CA ARG A 67 -6.18 -2.50 -6.52
C ARG A 67 -6.07 -1.17 -5.81
N GLU A 68 -6.59 -1.06 -4.59
CA GLU A 68 -6.46 0.13 -3.76
C GLU A 68 -4.99 0.49 -3.55
N THR A 69 -4.17 -0.50 -3.18
CA THR A 69 -2.75 -0.27 -2.90
C THR A 69 -2.00 0.17 -4.16
N ARG A 70 -2.30 -0.42 -5.32
CA ARG A 70 -1.75 0.01 -6.61
C ARG A 70 -2.12 1.44 -6.94
N GLU A 71 -3.37 1.82 -6.74
CA GLU A 71 -3.85 3.16 -7.07
C GLU A 71 -3.31 4.23 -6.12
N MET A 72 -3.14 3.89 -4.84
CA MET A 72 -2.69 4.82 -3.81
C MET A 72 -1.17 4.95 -3.74
N PHE A 73 -0.43 3.87 -3.97
CA PHE A 73 1.03 3.82 -3.86
C PHE A 73 1.73 3.56 -5.19
N GLY A 74 1.03 3.29 -6.28
CA GLY A 74 1.65 3.01 -7.59
C GLY A 74 2.51 1.76 -7.61
N ILE A 75 2.12 0.74 -6.83
CA ILE A 75 2.77 -0.58 -6.80
C ILE A 75 2.10 -1.48 -7.82
N GLU A 76 2.84 -2.01 -8.78
CA GLU A 76 2.29 -2.87 -9.82
C GLU A 76 2.14 -4.31 -9.32
N PHE A 77 0.94 -4.88 -9.46
CA PHE A 77 0.65 -6.27 -9.12
C PHE A 77 0.56 -7.12 -10.40
N LYS A 78 1.60 -7.92 -10.64
CA LYS A 78 1.67 -8.82 -11.79
C LYS A 78 0.63 -9.92 -11.66
N ASN A 79 0.07 -10.34 -12.80
CA ASN A 79 -0.94 -11.40 -12.88
C ASN A 79 -2.23 -11.12 -12.10
N HIS A 80 -2.50 -9.86 -11.76
CA HIS A 80 -3.74 -9.47 -11.10
C HIS A 80 -4.95 -9.67 -12.02
N PRO A 81 -6.07 -10.25 -11.54
CA PRO A 81 -7.22 -10.61 -12.39
C PRO A 81 -7.94 -9.39 -12.99
N ASP A 82 -8.01 -8.27 -12.28
CA ASP A 82 -8.66 -7.04 -12.73
C ASP A 82 -7.84 -5.78 -12.37
N PRO A 83 -6.99 -5.27 -13.28
CA PRO A 83 -6.12 -4.11 -13.03
C PRO A 83 -6.82 -2.78 -13.32
N ARG A 84 -8.10 -2.61 -13.00
CA ARG A 84 -8.79 -1.31 -13.14
C ARG A 84 -8.66 -0.43 -11.89
N LEU A 85 -8.74 0.89 -12.07
CA LEU A 85 -8.84 1.85 -10.96
C LEU A 85 -10.06 1.54 -10.09
N LEU A 86 -10.01 1.89 -8.81
CA LEU A 86 -11.05 1.55 -7.83
C LEU A 86 -11.64 2.77 -7.13
N LEU A 87 -10.79 3.71 -6.69
CA LEU A 87 -11.15 4.77 -5.74
C LEU A 87 -10.99 6.18 -6.31
N LEU A 88 -9.93 6.44 -7.07
CA LEU A 88 -9.63 7.77 -7.58
C LEU A 88 -10.47 8.05 -8.83
N PRO A 89 -10.90 9.30 -9.00
CA PRO A 89 -11.36 9.80 -10.30
C PRO A 89 -10.28 9.62 -11.36
N ASP A 90 -10.68 9.43 -12.61
CA ASP A 90 -9.78 9.23 -13.75
C ASP A 90 -8.75 10.37 -13.89
N GLU A 91 -9.09 11.60 -13.45
CA GLU A 91 -8.19 12.75 -13.51
C GLU A 91 -7.00 12.65 -12.54
N LEU A 92 -7.09 11.79 -11.52
CA LEU A 92 -6.04 11.56 -10.52
C LEU A 92 -5.28 10.25 -10.77
N GLU A 93 -5.46 9.62 -11.94
CA GLU A 93 -4.68 8.44 -12.30
C GLU A 93 -3.17 8.74 -12.27
N GLY A 94 -2.42 7.91 -11.54
CA GLY A 94 -0.97 8.09 -11.37
C GLY A 94 -0.56 9.15 -10.34
N ALA A 95 -1.51 9.78 -9.63
CA ALA A 95 -1.21 10.77 -8.60
C ALA A 95 -0.55 10.15 -7.34
N PHE A 96 -0.90 8.91 -7.01
CA PHE A 96 -0.44 8.16 -5.84
C PHE A 96 -0.51 8.95 -4.52
N PRO A 97 -1.73 9.29 -4.04
CA PRO A 97 -1.91 10.24 -2.93
C PRO A 97 -1.32 9.82 -1.59
N LEU A 98 -1.12 8.51 -1.36
CA LEU A 98 -0.56 8.00 -0.10
C LEU A 98 0.97 7.92 -0.11
N ARG A 99 1.64 8.26 -1.23
CA ARG A 99 3.09 8.49 -1.21
C ARG A 99 3.39 9.76 -0.43
N LYS A 100 4.38 9.73 0.47
CA LYS A 100 4.80 10.87 1.30
C LYS A 100 5.28 12.07 0.49
N ARG A 101 5.75 11.84 -0.74
CA ARG A 101 6.16 12.90 -1.67
C ARG A 101 4.99 13.61 -2.35
N PHE A 102 3.77 13.06 -2.25
CA PHE A 102 2.59 13.61 -2.89
C PHE A 102 2.33 15.03 -2.39
N GLN A 103 2.16 15.96 -3.33
CA GLN A 103 1.83 17.34 -3.01
C GLN A 103 0.33 17.51 -3.16
N THR A 104 -0.38 17.50 -2.04
CA THR A 104 -1.79 17.86 -2.03
C THR A 104 -1.96 19.32 -2.42
N ASP A 105 -2.97 19.61 -3.24
CA ASP A 105 -3.37 20.97 -3.55
C ASP A 105 -3.68 21.74 -2.25
N ARG A 106 -2.80 22.69 -1.93
CA ARG A 106 -2.90 23.50 -0.71
C ARG A 106 -4.14 24.38 -0.69
N SER A 107 -4.72 24.69 -1.85
CA SER A 107 -5.90 25.56 -1.93
C SER A 107 -7.09 25.01 -1.12
N ARG A 108 -7.26 23.68 -1.07
CA ARG A 108 -8.28 23.02 -0.23
C ARG A 108 -7.95 23.02 1.27
N LEU A 109 -6.68 23.09 1.65
CA LEU A 109 -6.30 23.19 3.08
C LEU A 109 -6.66 24.57 3.62
N ASP A 110 -6.48 25.62 2.82
CA ASP A 110 -6.81 26.99 3.18
C ASP A 110 -8.32 27.15 3.47
N GLU A 111 -9.18 26.38 2.79
CA GLU A 111 -10.64 26.35 3.02
C GLU A 111 -11.04 25.61 4.31
N THR A 112 -10.26 24.62 4.74
CA THR A 112 -10.59 23.76 5.91
C THR A 112 -10.09 24.32 7.23
N GLY A 113 -9.18 25.31 7.21
CA GLY A 113 -8.54 25.85 8.41
C GLY A 113 -7.64 24.85 9.16
N ILE A 114 -7.36 23.69 8.58
CA ILE A 114 -6.46 22.68 9.13
C ILE A 114 -5.03 23.03 8.72
N THR A 115 -4.19 23.38 9.69
CA THR A 115 -2.78 23.63 9.44
C THR A 115 -2.10 22.33 8.99
N PRO A 116 -1.45 22.29 7.82
CA PRO A 116 -0.74 21.09 7.38
C PRO A 116 0.37 20.72 8.38
N PRO A 117 0.66 19.42 8.54
CA PRO A 117 1.79 18.99 9.34
C PRO A 117 3.08 19.64 8.81
N LYS A 118 3.90 20.17 9.71
CA LYS A 118 5.22 20.70 9.36
C LYS A 118 5.98 19.63 8.58
N THR A 119 6.40 19.95 7.36
CA THR A 119 7.34 19.10 6.62
C THR A 119 8.53 18.81 7.54
N PRO A 120 8.89 17.54 7.78
CA PRO A 120 10.02 17.22 8.64
C PRO A 120 11.26 17.89 8.05
N THR A 121 11.82 18.85 8.79
CA THR A 121 13.06 19.50 8.41
C THR A 121 14.15 18.44 8.43
N ARG A 122 14.63 18.00 7.25
CA ARG A 122 15.85 17.20 7.17
C ARG A 122 16.98 18.07 7.69
N THR A 123 17.36 17.91 8.95
CA THR A 123 18.60 18.47 9.48
C THR A 123 19.73 17.79 8.71
N GLY A 124 20.21 18.46 7.66
CA GLY A 124 21.32 17.99 6.85
C GLY A 124 22.54 17.84 7.74
N GLY A 125 22.90 16.59 8.04
CA GLY A 125 24.25 16.24 8.46
C GLY A 125 25.17 16.44 7.26
N ALA A 126 25.71 17.64 7.13
CA ALA A 126 26.93 17.87 6.36
C ALA A 126 28.06 17.21 7.14
N ASN A 127 28.49 16.02 6.73
CA ASN A 127 29.79 15.50 7.16
C ASN A 127 30.85 15.99 6.17
N GLN A 128 31.66 16.90 6.69
CA GLN A 128 33.05 17.12 6.29
C GLN A 128 33.90 15.92 6.71
#